data_AF-A0A1Z1W3H3-F1
#
_entry.id   AF-A0A1Z1W3H3-F1
#
_cell.length_a   1.000
_cell.length_b   1.000
_cell.length_c   1.000
_cell.angle_alpha   90.00
_cell.angle_beta   90.00
_cell.angle_gamma   90.00
#
_symmetry.space_group_name_H-M   'P 1'
#
loop_
_entity.id
_entity.type
_entity.pdbx_description
1 polymer ?
#
loop_
_entity_poly.entity_id
_entity_poly.type
_entity_poly.pdbx_seq_one_letter_code
_entity_poly.pdbx_strand_id
1 'polypeptide(L)'
;MIHDLGELGRVGRALNEALELFEGERRRLEELHGPAPYGDSSAGSPMQTMHGIGELSRGVQDALKYLALGAGYIAFGLDKRADHAVSMARRTPVGVPSGVDRMKRPLGEGTVRGLEMIRDLDDFFSDDIGLAVEVALSAPEATYPPSDWSVYHRERPS
;
A
#
# COMPACT_ATOMS: atom_id res chain seq x y z
N MET A 1 17.31 16.39 -10.72
CA MET A 1 16.37 16.39 -11.86
C MET A 1 15.30 17.42 -11.51
N ILE A 2 14.84 18.30 -12.41
CA ILE A 2 13.75 19.23 -12.02
C ILE A 2 12.46 18.41 -11.98
N HIS A 3 12.01 18.07 -10.78
CA HIS A 3 10.77 17.32 -10.59
C HIS A 3 9.57 18.20 -10.93
N ASP A 4 8.61 17.65 -11.68
CA ASP A 4 7.38 18.33 -12.01
C ASP A 4 6.44 18.38 -10.79
N LEU A 5 6.27 19.57 -10.21
CA LEU A 5 5.30 19.80 -9.12
C LEU A 5 3.87 19.42 -9.52
N GLY A 6 3.53 19.49 -10.81
CA GLY A 6 2.24 19.04 -11.35
C GLY A 6 2.04 17.53 -11.21
N GLU A 7 3.04 16.73 -11.61
CA GLU A 7 3.09 15.28 -11.36
C GLU A 7 2.99 14.96 -9.87
N LEU A 8 3.85 15.55 -9.02
CA LEU A 8 3.85 15.27 -7.58
C LEU A 8 2.50 15.60 -6.92
N GLY A 9 1.88 16.71 -7.32
CA GLY A 9 0.56 17.10 -6.82
C GLY A 9 -0.55 16.15 -7.27
N ARG A 10 -0.48 15.59 -8.49
CA ARG A 10 -1.46 14.62 -9.01
C ARG A 10 -1.35 13.29 -8.26
N VAL A 11 -0.13 12.76 -8.13
CA VAL A 11 0.17 11.52 -7.40
C VAL A 11 -0.22 11.68 -5.92
N GLY A 12 0.15 12.81 -5.30
CA GLY A 12 -0.19 13.09 -3.91
C GLY A 12 -1.69 13.12 -3.64
N ARG A 13 -2.51 13.64 -4.56
CA ARG A 13 -3.98 13.59 -4.42
C ARG A 13 -4.50 12.15 -4.49
N ALA A 14 -4.08 11.39 -5.50
CA ALA A 14 -4.52 10.01 -5.69
C ALA A 14 -4.14 9.13 -4.48
N LEU A 15 -2.91 9.27 -3.96
CA LEU A 15 -2.49 8.55 -2.76
C LEU A 15 -3.27 8.99 -1.51
N ASN A 16 -3.62 10.28 -1.37
CA ASN A 16 -4.44 10.74 -0.25
C ASN A 16 -5.85 10.16 -0.31
N GLU A 17 -6.47 10.13 -1.50
CA GLU A 17 -7.78 9.51 -1.71
C GLU A 17 -7.75 8.00 -1.40
N ALA A 18 -6.71 7.28 -1.85
CA ALA A 18 -6.52 5.88 -1.52
C ALA A 18 -6.34 5.66 0.00
N LEU A 19 -5.58 6.52 0.67
CA LEU A 19 -5.40 6.45 2.13
C LEU A 19 -6.73 6.65 2.87
N GLU A 20 -7.55 7.61 2.45
CA GLU A 20 -8.87 7.85 3.07
C GLU A 20 -9.79 6.63 2.93
N LEU A 21 -9.75 5.95 1.78
CA LEU A 21 -10.48 4.70 1.56
C LEU A 21 -9.98 3.57 2.48
N PHE A 22 -8.66 3.41 2.62
CA PHE A 22 -8.08 2.40 3.50
C PHE A 22 -8.37 2.67 4.97
N GLU A 23 -8.30 3.92 5.41
CA GLU A 23 -8.68 4.31 6.76
C GLU A 23 -10.18 4.15 7.02
N GLY A 24 -11.01 4.37 6.01
CA GLY A 24 -12.45 4.07 6.07
C GLY A 24 -12.71 2.58 6.28
N GLU A 25 -12.05 1.73 5.50
CA GLU A 25 -12.17 0.29 5.64
C GLU A 25 -11.61 -0.21 6.98
N ARG A 26 -10.48 0.33 7.43
CA ARG A 26 -9.90 0.01 8.74
C ARG A 26 -10.91 0.28 9.86
N ARG A 27 -11.54 1.45 9.87
CA ARG A 27 -12.59 1.79 10.86
C ARG A 27 -13.76 0.80 10.81
N ARG A 28 -14.23 0.45 9.61
CA ARG A 28 -15.31 -0.55 9.41
C ARG A 28 -14.92 -1.92 9.99
N LEU A 29 -13.69 -2.36 9.77
CA LEU A 29 -13.18 -3.63 10.29
C LEU A 29 -13.00 -3.58 11.82
N GLU A 30 -12.57 -2.46 12.38
CA GLU A 30 -12.49 -2.25 13.83
C GLU A 30 -13.86 -2.30 14.50
N GLU A 31 -14.89 -1.74 13.89
CA GLU A 31 -16.28 -1.84 14.38
C GLU A 31 -16.79 -3.29 14.37
N LEU A 32 -16.37 -4.09 13.38
CA LEU A 32 -16.82 -5.48 13.23
C LEU A 32 -16.06 -6.47 14.12
N HIS A 33 -14.77 -6.25 14.33
CA HIS A 33 -13.86 -7.22 14.97
C HIS A 33 -13.21 -6.72 16.25
N GLY A 34 -13.43 -5.46 16.61
CA GLY A 34 -12.71 -4.77 17.67
C GLY A 34 -11.38 -4.18 17.19
N PRO A 35 -10.75 -3.29 17.99
CA PRO A 35 -9.55 -2.55 17.59
C PRO A 35 -8.27 -3.40 17.51
N ALA A 36 -8.25 -4.57 18.13
CA ALA A 36 -7.10 -5.48 18.14
C ALA A 36 -7.58 -6.94 18.27
N PRO A 37 -8.13 -7.52 17.19
CA PRO A 37 -8.54 -8.91 17.21
C PRO A 37 -7.33 -9.80 17.51
N TYR A 38 -7.46 -10.69 18.49
CA TYR A 38 -6.40 -11.59 18.94
C TYR A 38 -6.77 -13.06 18.71
N GLY A 39 -5.76 -13.94 18.69
CA GLY A 39 -5.93 -15.40 18.68
C GLY A 39 -5.65 -16.05 17.34
N ASP A 40 -6.48 -15.80 16.33
CA ASP A 40 -6.35 -16.45 15.03
C ASP A 40 -5.37 -15.70 14.11
N SER A 41 -4.23 -16.33 13.82
CA SER A 41 -3.19 -15.80 12.94
C SER A 41 -3.19 -16.36 11.53
N SER A 42 -4.19 -17.19 11.17
CA SER A 42 -4.32 -17.78 9.84
C SER A 42 -4.62 -16.73 8.76
N ALA A 43 -4.33 -17.08 7.51
CA ALA A 43 -4.57 -16.19 6.37
C ALA A 43 -6.05 -15.78 6.29
N GLY A 44 -6.31 -14.48 6.14
CA GLY A 44 -7.67 -13.96 6.09
C GLY A 44 -8.42 -13.98 7.42
N SER A 45 -7.76 -14.29 8.54
CA SER A 45 -8.37 -14.08 9.86
C SER A 45 -8.68 -12.59 10.09
N PRO A 46 -9.57 -12.25 11.03
CA PRO A 46 -9.80 -10.85 11.41
C PRO A 46 -8.51 -10.12 11.80
N MET A 47 -7.59 -10.80 12.51
CA MET A 47 -6.31 -10.23 12.89
C MET A 47 -5.41 -9.97 11.68
N GLN A 48 -5.28 -10.93 10.76
CA GLN A 48 -4.47 -10.74 9.55
C GLN A 48 -5.08 -9.70 8.62
N THR A 49 -6.41 -9.64 8.51
CA THR A 49 -7.10 -8.63 7.71
C THR A 49 -6.87 -7.22 8.27
N MET A 50 -6.99 -7.04 9.58
CA MET A 50 -6.66 -5.79 10.27
C MET A 50 -5.19 -5.39 10.11
N HIS A 51 -4.28 -6.37 10.17
CA HIS A 51 -2.87 -6.12 9.92
C HIS A 51 -2.64 -5.68 8.47
N GLY A 52 -3.27 -6.36 7.52
CA GLY A 52 -3.16 -6.08 6.09
C GLY A 52 -3.59 -4.67 5.73
N ILE A 53 -4.78 -4.24 6.17
CA ILE A 53 -5.25 -2.88 5.91
C ILE A 53 -4.36 -1.82 6.61
N GLY A 54 -3.79 -2.15 7.77
CA GLY A 54 -2.82 -1.29 8.46
C GLY A 54 -1.48 -1.15 7.72
N GLU A 55 -0.98 -2.23 7.11
CA GLU A 55 0.21 -2.20 6.25
C GLU A 55 -0.04 -1.34 5.00
N LEU A 56 -1.21 -1.48 4.37
CA LEU A 56 -1.63 -0.66 3.23
C LEU A 56 -1.66 0.83 3.56
N SER A 57 -2.39 1.22 4.61
CA SER A 57 -2.46 2.61 5.07
C SER A 57 -1.08 3.20 5.35
N ARG A 58 -0.23 2.45 6.07
CA ARG A 58 1.12 2.92 6.42
C ARG A 58 1.99 3.11 5.19
N GLY A 59 1.97 2.16 4.25
CA GLY A 59 2.73 2.25 3.00
C GLY A 59 2.37 3.49 2.20
N VAL A 60 1.07 3.75 2.02
CA VAL A 60 0.59 4.95 1.32
C VAL A 60 0.94 6.24 2.07
N GLN A 61 0.79 6.24 3.40
CA GLN A 61 1.15 7.39 4.25
C GLN A 61 2.64 7.74 4.14
N ASP A 62 3.52 6.74 4.12
CA ASP A 62 4.96 6.95 3.97
C ASP A 62 5.30 7.55 2.59
N ALA A 63 4.68 7.06 1.51
CA ALA A 63 4.85 7.63 0.18
C ALA A 63 4.37 9.10 0.12
N LEU A 64 3.20 9.40 0.68
CA LEU A 64 2.66 10.77 0.79
C LEU A 64 3.59 11.71 1.54
N LYS A 65 4.14 11.26 2.67
CA LYS A 65 5.11 12.02 3.46
C LYS A 65 6.32 12.41 2.63
N TYR A 66 6.88 11.47 1.86
CA TYR A 66 8.03 11.75 1.01
C TYR A 66 7.69 12.65 -0.18
N LEU A 67 6.50 12.53 -0.77
CA LEU A 67 6.01 13.47 -1.79
C LEU A 67 5.90 14.89 -1.25
N ALA A 68 5.30 15.06 -0.07
CA ALA A 68 5.17 16.37 0.58
C ALA A 68 6.53 16.99 0.88
N LEU A 69 7.49 16.19 1.38
CA LEU A 69 8.87 16.63 1.58
C LEU A 69 9.54 17.03 0.25
N GLY A 70 9.37 16.23 -0.80
CA GLY A 70 9.91 16.52 -2.13
C GLY A 70 9.39 17.86 -2.68
N ALA A 71 8.07 18.04 -2.68
CA ALA A 71 7.42 19.29 -3.10
C ALA A 71 7.91 20.50 -2.29
N GLY A 72 8.01 20.36 -0.96
CA GLY A 72 8.55 21.41 -0.09
C GLY A 72 10.01 21.75 -0.40
N TYR A 73 10.87 20.75 -0.61
CA TYR A 73 12.27 20.98 -0.95
C TYR A 73 12.44 21.64 -2.32
N ILE A 74 11.60 21.32 -3.30
CA ILE A 74 11.59 22.01 -4.60
C ILE A 74 11.23 23.47 -4.41
N ALA A 75 10.17 23.77 -3.64
CA ALA A 75 9.72 25.14 -3.39
C ALA A 75 10.80 26.00 -2.68
N PHE A 76 11.68 25.37 -1.89
CA PHE A 76 12.80 26.05 -1.22
C PHE A 76 14.12 26.07 -2.01
N GLY A 77 14.16 25.51 -3.23
CA GLY A 77 15.40 25.41 -4.01
C GLY A 77 16.45 24.46 -3.43
N LEU A 78 16.01 23.43 -2.70
CA LEU A 78 16.86 22.43 -2.03
C LEU A 78 16.97 21.15 -2.87
N ASP A 79 17.46 21.28 -4.11
CA ASP A 79 17.39 20.24 -5.16
C ASP A 79 17.88 18.86 -4.72
N LYS A 80 19.04 18.75 -4.04
CA LYS A 80 19.55 17.45 -3.58
C LYS A 80 18.62 16.76 -2.57
N ARG A 81 17.94 17.53 -1.73
CA ARG A 81 16.96 16.99 -0.77
C ARG A 81 15.67 16.61 -1.48
N ALA A 82 15.25 17.39 -2.47
CA ALA A 82 14.12 17.07 -3.32
C ALA A 82 14.35 15.75 -4.08
N ASP A 83 15.49 15.61 -4.76
CA ASP A 83 15.89 14.38 -5.48
C ASP A 83 15.82 13.15 -4.55
N HIS A 84 16.36 13.26 -3.34
CA HIS A 84 16.31 12.18 -2.36
C HIS A 84 14.88 11.86 -1.91
N ALA A 85 14.09 12.87 -1.56
CA ALA A 85 12.72 12.67 -1.09
C ALA A 85 11.81 12.07 -2.19
N VAL A 86 11.91 12.54 -3.43
CA VAL A 86 11.16 11.97 -4.55
C VAL A 86 11.62 10.54 -4.83
N SER A 87 12.93 10.27 -4.80
CA SER A 87 13.43 8.90 -4.91
C SER A 87 12.87 7.97 -3.83
N MET A 88 12.72 8.45 -2.60
CA MET A 88 12.09 7.68 -1.52
C MET A 88 10.58 7.49 -1.73
N ALA A 89 9.87 8.50 -2.24
CA ALA A 89 8.44 8.40 -2.55
C ALA A 89 8.14 7.40 -3.68
N ARG A 90 9.05 7.28 -4.65
CA ARG A 90 8.93 6.36 -5.78
C ARG A 90 9.27 4.91 -5.44
N ARG A 91 9.85 4.66 -4.27
CA ARG A 91 10.01 3.27 -3.81
C ARG A 91 8.63 2.68 -3.59
N THR A 92 8.45 1.46 -4.08
CA THR A 92 7.23 0.69 -3.89
C THR A 92 6.83 0.71 -2.41
N PRO A 93 5.58 1.08 -2.09
CA PRO A 93 5.11 1.09 -0.71
C PRO A 93 5.19 -0.34 -0.19
N VAL A 94 6.11 -0.65 0.72
CA VAL A 94 6.43 -2.03 1.15
C VAL A 94 5.19 -2.80 1.65
N GLY A 95 4.18 -2.08 2.16
CA GLY A 95 2.89 -2.65 2.58
C GLY A 95 1.94 -3.06 1.45
N VAL A 96 2.23 -2.68 0.20
CA VAL A 96 1.53 -3.10 -1.02
C VAL A 96 2.50 -3.96 -1.84
N PRO A 97 2.16 -5.21 -2.22
CA PRO A 97 0.89 -5.92 -2.04
C PRO A 97 0.79 -6.72 -0.74
N SER A 98 1.81 -6.73 0.11
CA SER A 98 1.88 -7.66 1.27
C SER A 98 0.68 -7.57 2.20
N GLY A 99 0.13 -6.36 2.40
CA GLY A 99 -1.07 -6.17 3.20
C GLY A 99 -2.28 -6.84 2.58
N VAL A 100 -2.42 -6.80 1.26
CA VAL A 100 -3.52 -7.41 0.51
C VAL A 100 -3.47 -8.94 0.60
N ASP A 101 -2.29 -9.54 0.59
CA ASP A 101 -2.09 -10.99 0.71
C ASP A 101 -2.65 -11.55 2.04
N ARG A 102 -2.74 -10.71 3.09
CA ARG A 102 -3.24 -11.08 4.41
C ARG A 102 -4.75 -11.05 4.55
N MET A 103 -5.41 -10.29 3.70
CA MET A 103 -6.79 -9.87 3.93
C MET A 103 -7.80 -10.91 3.47
N LYS A 104 -8.84 -11.12 4.28
CA LYS A 104 -9.96 -11.98 3.94
C LYS A 104 -10.60 -11.57 2.61
N ARG A 105 -10.98 -12.56 1.80
CA ARG A 105 -11.75 -12.36 0.56
C ARG A 105 -13.24 -12.62 0.79
N PRO A 106 -14.16 -11.92 0.08
CA PRO A 106 -13.89 -10.79 -0.82
C PRO A 106 -13.36 -9.56 -0.07
N LEU A 107 -12.53 -8.74 -0.76
CA LEU A 107 -12.06 -7.47 -0.24
C LEU A 107 -13.21 -6.46 -0.10
N GLY A 108 -13.10 -5.53 0.85
CA GLY A 108 -14.03 -4.40 0.94
C GLY A 108 -13.89 -3.46 -0.26
N GLU A 109 -15.00 -2.83 -0.66
CA GLU A 109 -15.05 -1.93 -1.82
C GLU A 109 -14.02 -0.79 -1.71
N GLY A 110 -13.85 -0.21 -0.52
CA GLY A 110 -12.85 0.83 -0.29
C GLY A 110 -11.42 0.34 -0.51
N THR A 111 -11.12 -0.91 -0.11
CA THR A 111 -9.80 -1.51 -0.38
C THR A 111 -9.58 -1.71 -1.87
N VAL A 112 -10.57 -2.26 -2.60
CA VAL A 112 -10.44 -2.49 -4.05
C VAL A 112 -10.21 -1.17 -4.78
N ARG A 113 -11.05 -0.16 -4.53
CA ARG A 113 -10.91 1.15 -5.17
C ARG A 113 -9.59 1.84 -4.85
N GLY A 114 -9.12 1.76 -3.59
CA GLY A 114 -7.83 2.33 -3.21
C GLY A 114 -6.65 1.63 -3.89
N LEU A 115 -6.74 0.30 -4.08
CA LEU A 115 -5.74 -0.46 -4.82
C LEU A 115 -5.75 -0.13 -6.32
N GLU A 116 -6.92 0.00 -6.94
CA GLU A 116 -7.05 0.44 -8.34
C GLU A 116 -6.44 1.83 -8.56
N MET A 117 -6.66 2.76 -7.62
CA MET A 117 -5.99 4.08 -7.67
C MET A 117 -4.46 3.96 -7.61
N ILE A 118 -3.91 3.04 -6.79
CA ILE A 118 -2.47 2.81 -6.70
C ILE A 118 -1.93 2.16 -7.99
N ARG A 119 -2.66 1.19 -8.56
CA ARG A 119 -2.32 0.55 -9.84
C ARG A 119 -2.22 1.59 -10.96
N ASP A 120 -3.14 2.53 -11.00
CA ASP A 120 -3.15 3.59 -12.03
C ASP A 120 -1.99 4.61 -11.87
N LEU A 121 -1.15 4.46 -10.83
CA LEU A 121 0.08 5.22 -10.59
C LEU A 121 1.35 4.42 -10.93
N ASP A 122 1.26 3.28 -11.63
CA ASP A 122 2.39 2.38 -11.90
C ASP A 122 3.64 3.11 -12.44
N ASP A 123 3.47 3.99 -13.44
CA ASP A 123 4.54 4.78 -14.05
C ASP A 123 5.32 5.67 -13.06
N PHE A 124 4.75 5.97 -11.89
CA PHE A 124 5.41 6.77 -10.86
C PHE A 124 6.38 5.94 -9.99
N PHE A 125 6.05 4.69 -9.72
CA PHE A 125 6.82 3.84 -8.82
C PHE A 125 7.98 3.16 -9.55
N SER A 126 9.02 2.80 -8.80
CA SER A 126 10.24 2.21 -9.39
C SER A 126 10.12 0.73 -9.74
N ASP A 127 9.16 0.04 -9.14
CA ASP A 127 8.87 -1.36 -9.42
C ASP A 127 7.46 -1.47 -10.04
N ASP A 128 7.16 -2.63 -10.64
CA ASP A 128 5.89 -2.95 -11.30
C ASP A 128 4.77 -3.17 -10.26
N ILE A 129 4.36 -2.07 -9.62
CA ILE A 129 3.30 -2.05 -8.61
C ILE A 129 1.95 -2.37 -9.26
N GLY A 130 1.76 -2.01 -10.53
CA GLY A 130 0.57 -2.29 -11.31
C GLY A 130 0.30 -3.79 -11.37
N LEU A 131 1.28 -4.57 -11.84
CA LEU A 131 1.18 -6.03 -11.87
C LEU A 131 1.02 -6.61 -10.46
N ALA A 132 1.75 -6.09 -9.48
CA ALA A 132 1.65 -6.58 -8.10
C ALA A 132 0.23 -6.40 -7.52
N VAL A 133 -0.41 -5.26 -7.79
CA VAL A 133 -1.79 -5.01 -7.39
C VAL A 133 -2.78 -5.89 -8.17
N GLU A 134 -2.60 -6.06 -9.48
CA GLU A 134 -3.47 -6.93 -10.29
C GLU A 134 -3.44 -8.39 -9.80
N VAL A 135 -2.24 -8.91 -9.50
CA VAL A 135 -2.07 -10.25 -8.92
C VAL A 135 -2.79 -10.34 -7.57
N ALA A 136 -2.62 -9.33 -6.70
CA ALA A 136 -3.23 -9.33 -5.38
C ALA A 136 -4.77 -9.23 -5.41
N LEU A 137 -5.32 -8.44 -6.33
CA LEU A 137 -6.77 -8.32 -6.56
C LEU A 137 -7.36 -9.58 -7.18
N SER A 138 -6.60 -10.30 -8.01
CA SER A 138 -7.02 -11.54 -8.66
C SER A 138 -6.95 -12.76 -7.74
N ALA A 139 -6.28 -12.65 -6.59
CA ALA A 139 -6.14 -13.76 -5.65
C ALA A 139 -7.51 -14.17 -5.05
N PRO A 140 -7.93 -15.45 -5.19
CA PRO A 140 -9.25 -15.90 -4.75
C PRO A 140 -9.39 -15.97 -3.23
N GLU A 141 -8.28 -16.09 -2.51
CA GLU A 141 -8.21 -16.17 -1.05
C GLU A 141 -6.96 -15.46 -0.52
N ALA A 142 -6.89 -15.28 0.79
CA ALA A 142 -5.70 -14.74 1.46
C ALA A 142 -4.56 -15.77 1.37
N THR A 143 -3.36 -15.30 1.01
CA THR A 143 -2.17 -16.14 0.80
C THR A 143 -1.14 -16.01 1.92
N TYR A 144 -1.32 -15.03 2.82
CA TYR A 144 -0.41 -14.80 3.96
C TYR A 144 -1.15 -14.82 5.31
N PRO A 145 -0.56 -15.45 6.36
CA PRO A 145 0.65 -16.27 6.29
C PRO A 145 0.37 -17.59 5.55
N PRO A 146 1.39 -18.17 4.89
CA PRO A 146 1.23 -19.44 4.22
C PRO A 146 0.91 -20.54 5.24
N SER A 147 0.15 -21.54 4.80
CA SER A 147 -0.10 -22.76 5.60
C SER A 147 1.16 -23.62 5.76
N ASP A 148 2.12 -23.51 4.84
CA ASP A 148 3.41 -24.18 4.86
C ASP A 148 4.55 -23.22 4.41
N TRP A 149 5.37 -22.81 5.38
CA TRP A 149 6.54 -21.96 5.12
C TRP A 149 7.60 -22.62 4.24
N SER A 150 7.72 -23.96 4.28
CA SER A 150 8.70 -24.70 3.48
C SER A 150 8.34 -24.74 2.00
N VAL A 151 7.04 -24.74 1.67
CA VAL A 151 6.54 -24.60 0.31
C VAL A 151 6.70 -23.15 -0.15
N TYR A 152 6.25 -22.19 0.68
CA TYR A 152 6.36 -20.76 0.40
C TYR A 152 7.79 -20.30 0.08
N HIS A 153 8.80 -20.79 0.82
CA HIS A 153 10.21 -20.47 0.54
C HIS A 153 10.78 -21.14 -0.71
N ARG A 154 10.21 -22.26 -1.17
CA ARG A 154 10.62 -22.91 -2.43
C ARG A 154 10.02 -22.23 -3.66
N GLU A 155 8.84 -21.65 -3.52
CA GLU A 155 8.08 -21.05 -4.63
C GLU A 155 8.40 -19.58 -4.90
N ARG A 156 9.04 -18.88 -3.95
CA ARG A 156 9.56 -17.51 -4.16
C ARG A 156 11.07 -17.53 -4.39
N PRO A 157 11.57 -17.34 -5.63
CA PRO A 157 13.00 -17.15 -5.84
C PRO A 157 13.44 -15.85 -5.14
N SER A 158 14.59 -15.93 -4.47
CA SER A 158 15.30 -14.83 -3.82
C SER A 158 15.65 -13.70 -4.77
#